data_AF-A0A957MXI3-F1
#
_entry.id   AF-A0A957MXI3-F1
#
_cell.length_a   1.000
_cell.length_b   1.000
_cell.length_c   1.000
_cell.angle_alpha   90.00
_cell.angle_beta   90.00
_cell.angle_gamma   90.00
#
_symmetry.space_group_name_H-M   'P 1'
#
loop_
_entity.id
_entity.type
_entity.pdbx_description
1 polymer ?
#
loop_
_entity_poly.entity_id
_entity_poly.type
_entity_poly.pdbx_seq_one_letter_code
_entity_poly.pdbx_strand_id
1 'polypeptide(L)'
;MYKSTATLGDVYHLALPAETQLLVGGEFLNRPVSWACSLRPSPPAFPKLEGSELALVDIEDLRRLDQKVRLDRVVRSLHAAGVSGVAVLGSVSDVAVQAARESGLALFELPMTVSLTQVERAIIRLIVDRSGYITQRSAELQRDLNQAALNGGGLGQIVQKLQAFVQQPVVLVSDDGRVSAAVGLDAGTSEQHQQILES
;
A
#
# COMPACT_ATOMS: atom_id res chain seq x y z
N MET A 1 1.49 -9.30 -9.95
CA MET A 1 1.56 -7.82 -10.04
C MET A 1 1.34 -7.27 -8.63
N TYR A 2 2.40 -7.03 -7.86
CA TYR A 2 2.28 -6.59 -6.46
C TYR A 2 2.04 -5.08 -6.48
N LYS A 3 0.78 -4.65 -6.30
CA LYS A 3 0.50 -3.26 -5.93
C LYS A 3 1.13 -3.07 -4.55
N SER A 4 2.24 -2.33 -4.46
CA SER A 4 2.81 -1.89 -3.18
C SER A 4 1.89 -0.83 -2.59
N THR A 5 0.69 -1.23 -2.19
CA THR A 5 -0.27 -0.37 -1.52
C THR A 5 0.15 -0.25 -0.07
N ALA A 6 0.20 0.97 0.45
CA ALA A 6 0.43 1.19 1.88
C ALA A 6 -0.62 0.40 2.68
N THR A 7 -0.23 -0.19 3.79
CA THR A 7 -1.14 -0.91 4.68
C THR A 7 -1.60 -0.02 5.83
N LEU A 8 -2.64 -0.44 6.55
CA LEU A 8 -3.03 0.21 7.80
C LEU A 8 -1.88 0.22 8.83
N GLY A 9 -1.07 -0.85 8.87
CA GLY A 9 0.13 -0.91 9.71
C GLY A 9 1.18 0.11 9.30
N ASP A 10 1.44 0.28 7.99
CA ASP A 10 2.34 1.33 7.50
C ASP A 10 1.84 2.71 7.93
N VAL A 11 0.54 2.99 7.75
CA VAL A 11 -0.07 4.27 8.14
C VAL A 11 0.04 4.48 9.64
N TYR A 12 -0.27 3.47 10.44
CA TYR A 12 -0.22 3.56 11.90
C TYR A 12 1.18 3.89 12.41
N HIS A 13 2.22 3.26 11.86
CA HIS A 13 3.58 3.43 12.35
C HIS A 13 4.35 4.59 11.72
N LEU A 14 3.98 5.03 10.52
CA LEU A 14 4.78 5.99 9.74
C LEU A 14 4.08 7.33 9.49
N ALA A 15 2.76 7.41 9.60
CA ALA A 15 1.99 8.62 9.29
C ALA A 15 1.12 9.12 10.45
N LEU A 16 0.59 8.23 11.29
CA LEU A 16 -0.17 8.65 12.47
C LEU A 16 0.75 9.18 13.58
N PRO A 17 0.27 10.13 14.41
CA PRO A 17 0.99 10.62 15.57
C PRO A 17 1.43 9.49 16.52
N ALA A 18 2.57 9.64 17.19
CA ALA A 18 3.13 8.59 18.04
C ALA A 18 2.22 8.18 19.20
N GLU A 19 1.41 9.11 19.70
CA GLU A 19 0.46 8.90 20.79
C GLU A 19 -0.88 8.30 20.33
N THR A 20 -1.00 7.95 19.05
CA THR A 20 -2.20 7.31 18.50
C THR A 20 -2.39 5.92 19.10
N GLN A 21 -3.60 5.66 19.60
CA GLN A 21 -3.94 4.35 20.17
C GLN A 21 -4.80 3.55 19.21
N LEU A 22 -4.43 2.29 19.00
CA LEU A 22 -5.29 1.32 18.31
C LEU A 22 -6.26 0.72 19.33
N LEU A 23 -7.55 1.07 19.24
CA LEU A 23 -8.59 0.60 20.16
C LEU A 23 -9.09 -0.81 19.81
N VAL A 24 -9.20 -1.11 18.51
CA VAL A 24 -9.61 -2.43 18.00
C VAL A 24 -9.15 -2.62 16.55
N GLY A 25 -9.01 -3.88 16.12
CA GLY A 25 -8.77 -4.24 14.71
C GLY A 25 -7.30 -4.41 14.35
N GLY A 26 -6.47 -4.87 15.30
CA GLY A 26 -5.06 -5.20 15.06
C GLY A 26 -4.87 -6.30 14.02
N GLU A 27 -5.83 -7.20 13.91
CA GLU A 27 -5.89 -8.23 12.87
C GLU A 27 -6.05 -7.65 11.44
N PHE A 28 -6.47 -6.39 11.32
CA PHE A 28 -6.73 -5.72 10.05
C PHE A 28 -5.59 -4.81 9.59
N LEU A 29 -4.46 -4.75 10.32
CA LEU A 29 -3.34 -3.87 9.97
C LEU A 29 -2.73 -4.18 8.60
N ASN A 30 -2.89 -5.39 8.08
CA ASN A 30 -2.43 -5.77 6.74
C ASN A 30 -3.36 -5.29 5.61
N ARG A 31 -4.51 -4.68 5.91
CA ARG A 31 -5.42 -4.18 4.88
C ARG A 31 -4.79 -3.02 4.11
N PRO A 32 -4.97 -2.96 2.78
CA PRO A 32 -4.47 -1.86 1.98
C PRO A 32 -5.19 -0.56 2.34
N VAL A 33 -4.47 0.55 2.27
CA VAL A 33 -4.98 1.92 2.39
C VAL A 33 -4.68 2.65 1.09
N SER A 34 -5.73 3.02 0.37
CA SER A 34 -5.65 3.70 -0.93
C SER A 34 -5.57 5.22 -0.80
N TRP A 35 -6.19 5.78 0.24
CA TRP A 35 -6.26 7.23 0.48
C TRP A 35 -6.63 7.54 1.94
N ALA A 36 -6.66 8.83 2.30
CA ALA A 36 -7.25 9.32 3.54
C ALA A 36 -8.32 10.37 3.24
N CYS A 37 -9.44 10.32 3.97
CA CYS A 37 -10.56 11.24 3.78
C CYS A 37 -11.04 11.76 5.13
N SER A 38 -11.05 13.08 5.32
CA SER A 38 -11.64 13.71 6.50
C SER A 38 -13.16 13.93 6.39
N LEU A 39 -13.86 13.72 7.51
CA LEU A 39 -15.24 14.15 7.69
C LEU A 39 -15.31 15.67 7.61
N ARG A 40 -16.27 16.18 6.83
CA ARG A 40 -16.60 17.60 6.74
C ARG A 40 -17.80 17.93 7.63
N PRO A 41 -17.83 19.13 8.24
CA PRO A 41 -18.97 19.60 9.01
C PRO A 41 -20.17 20.04 8.13
N SER A 42 -20.19 19.66 6.85
CA SER A 42 -21.27 19.95 5.91
C SER A 42 -21.54 18.76 4.97
N PRO A 43 -22.80 18.56 4.52
CA PRO A 43 -23.11 17.50 3.55
C PRO A 43 -22.48 17.74 2.17
N PRO A 44 -22.01 16.68 1.48
CA PRO A 44 -21.84 15.32 1.98
C PRO A 44 -20.67 15.23 2.96
N ALA A 45 -20.88 14.54 4.09
CA ALA A 45 -19.95 14.44 5.21
C ALA A 45 -18.59 13.87 4.79
N PHE A 46 -18.59 12.88 3.90
CA PHE A 46 -17.38 12.41 3.23
C PHE A 46 -17.46 12.74 1.74
N PRO A 47 -16.31 12.91 1.06
CA PRO A 47 -16.28 12.78 -0.39
C PRO A 47 -16.77 11.38 -0.81
N LYS A 48 -16.99 11.18 -2.12
CA LYS A 48 -17.35 9.86 -2.64
C LYS A 48 -16.23 8.88 -2.29
N LEU A 49 -16.54 7.90 -1.45
CA LEU A 49 -15.63 6.82 -1.05
C LEU A 49 -15.66 5.73 -2.13
N GLU A 50 -14.50 5.30 -2.57
CA GLU A 50 -14.28 4.24 -3.55
C GLU A 50 -13.82 2.93 -2.89
N GLY A 51 -13.47 2.98 -1.62
CA GLY A 51 -13.05 1.85 -0.81
C GLY A 51 -11.55 1.87 -0.51
N SER A 52 -11.18 1.13 0.54
CA SER A 52 -9.83 1.06 1.09
C SER A 52 -9.28 2.38 1.64
N GLU A 53 -10.11 3.40 1.89
CA GLU A 53 -9.64 4.64 2.52
C GLU A 53 -9.48 4.48 4.04
N LEU A 54 -8.67 5.35 4.63
CA LEU A 54 -8.71 5.63 6.07
C LEU A 54 -9.60 6.86 6.31
N ALA A 55 -10.72 6.67 6.98
CA ALA A 55 -11.62 7.76 7.33
C ALA A 55 -11.12 8.49 8.57
N LEU A 56 -11.01 9.81 8.50
CA LEU A 56 -10.64 10.67 9.63
C LEU A 56 -11.89 11.39 10.13
N VAL A 57 -12.17 11.29 11.43
CA VAL A 57 -13.39 11.84 12.04
C VAL A 57 -13.03 12.72 13.20
N ASP A 58 -13.38 14.00 13.13
CA ASP A 58 -13.41 14.87 14.31
C ASP A 58 -14.80 14.74 14.97
N ILE A 59 -14.81 14.43 16.27
CA ILE A 59 -16.06 14.36 17.04
C ILE A 59 -16.76 15.72 17.12
N GLU A 60 -16.02 16.83 17.13
CA GLU A 60 -16.59 18.17 17.04
C GLU A 60 -17.29 18.42 15.71
N ASP A 61 -16.65 18.10 14.59
CA ASP A 61 -17.28 18.27 13.27
C ASP A 61 -18.45 17.32 13.06
N LEU A 62 -18.39 16.10 13.62
CA LEU A 62 -19.51 15.18 13.64
C LEU A 62 -20.72 15.78 14.37
N ARG A 63 -20.50 16.39 15.55
CA ARG A 63 -21.56 17.06 16.32
C ARG A 63 -22.11 18.29 15.62
N ARG A 64 -21.28 19.03 14.88
CA ARG A 64 -21.71 20.19 14.07
C ARG A 64 -22.56 19.77 12.88
N LEU A 65 -22.24 18.64 12.25
CA LEU A 65 -23.01 18.09 11.15
C LEU A 65 -24.40 17.64 11.60
N ASP A 66 -24.48 16.83 12.66
CA ASP A 66 -25.75 16.43 13.28
C ASP A 66 -25.51 15.98 14.73
N GLN A 67 -26.08 16.72 15.69
CA GLN A 67 -25.96 16.43 17.12
C GLN A 67 -26.53 15.05 17.52
N LYS A 68 -27.42 14.47 16.70
CA LYS A 68 -28.03 13.17 16.95
C LYS A 68 -27.22 12.02 16.36
N VAL A 69 -26.28 12.29 15.45
CA VAL A 69 -25.46 11.25 14.84
C VAL A 69 -24.38 10.84 15.83
N ARG A 70 -24.34 9.54 16.11
CA ARG A 70 -23.35 8.92 16.98
C ARG A 70 -22.24 8.28 16.16
N LEU A 71 -21.04 8.25 16.72
CA LEU A 71 -19.88 7.62 16.08
C LEU A 71 -20.14 6.15 15.70
N ASP A 72 -20.88 5.39 16.51
CA ASP A 72 -21.23 3.99 16.21
C ASP A 72 -22.00 3.82 14.89
N ARG A 73 -22.90 4.75 14.55
CA ARG A 73 -23.61 4.75 13.27
C ARG A 73 -22.67 5.10 12.12
N VAL A 74 -21.81 6.08 12.32
CA VAL A 74 -20.80 6.49 11.32
C VAL A 74 -19.88 5.31 10.98
N VAL A 75 -19.39 4.59 11.99
CA VAL A 75 -18.56 3.40 11.82
C VAL A 75 -19.27 2.35 10.95
N ARG A 76 -20.55 2.07 11.22
CA ARG A 76 -21.33 1.11 10.41
C ARG A 76 -21.53 1.60 8.97
N SER A 77 -21.79 2.89 8.76
CA SER A 77 -21.91 3.47 7.42
C SER A 77 -20.58 3.43 6.65
N LEU A 78 -19.47 3.71 7.32
CA LEU A 78 -18.13 3.65 6.72
C LEU A 78 -17.74 2.21 6.37
N HIS A 79 -18.10 1.23 7.21
CA HIS A 79 -17.94 -0.18 6.88
C HIS A 79 -18.67 -0.54 5.58
N ALA A 80 -19.92 -0.10 5.42
CA ALA A 80 -20.68 -0.31 4.18
C ALA A 80 -20.05 0.38 2.97
N ALA A 81 -19.32 1.47 3.16
CA ALA A 81 -18.55 2.15 2.13
C ALA A 81 -17.20 1.47 1.81
N GLY A 82 -16.82 0.42 2.53
CA GLY A 82 -15.60 -0.35 2.27
C GLY A 82 -14.30 0.33 2.71
N VAL A 83 -14.35 1.23 3.70
CA VAL A 83 -13.13 1.83 4.26
C VAL A 83 -12.29 0.77 4.96
N SER A 84 -10.97 0.98 5.01
CA SER A 84 -10.05 0.06 5.69
C SER A 84 -10.08 0.24 7.21
N GLY A 85 -10.22 1.47 7.68
CA GLY A 85 -10.29 1.81 9.09
C GLY A 85 -10.80 3.23 9.34
N VAL A 86 -10.89 3.59 10.62
CA VAL A 86 -11.34 4.91 11.08
C VAL A 86 -10.37 5.43 12.13
N ALA A 87 -9.89 6.67 11.97
CA ALA A 87 -9.14 7.36 13.01
C ALA A 87 -9.94 8.56 13.51
N VAL A 88 -10.06 8.68 14.83
CA VAL A 88 -10.96 9.63 15.47
C VAL A 88 -10.16 10.64 16.28
N LEU A 89 -10.35 11.93 15.99
CA LEU A 89 -9.96 13.01 16.87
C LEU A 89 -11.12 13.30 17.83
N GLY A 90 -11.04 12.72 19.01
CA GLY A 90 -11.95 12.97 20.12
C GLY A 90 -12.08 11.73 21.00
N SER A 91 -12.71 11.88 22.16
CA SER A 91 -12.99 10.74 23.03
C SER A 91 -13.91 9.73 22.34
N VAL A 92 -13.43 8.50 22.23
CA VAL A 92 -14.18 7.38 21.63
C VAL A 92 -14.97 6.65 22.72
N SER A 93 -16.30 6.56 22.56
CA SER A 93 -17.14 5.80 23.49
C SER A 93 -16.99 4.28 23.30
N ASP A 94 -17.15 3.49 24.36
CA ASP A 94 -17.15 2.01 24.30
C ASP A 94 -18.13 1.44 23.28
N VAL A 95 -19.30 2.09 23.10
CA VAL A 95 -20.30 1.69 22.11
C VAL A 95 -19.74 1.78 20.68
N ALA A 96 -18.90 2.78 20.39
CA ALA A 96 -18.25 2.93 19.09
C ALA A 96 -17.13 1.91 18.89
N VAL A 97 -16.36 1.59 19.95
CA VAL A 97 -15.35 0.53 19.92
C VAL A 97 -16.01 -0.82 19.61
N GLN A 98 -17.14 -1.12 20.27
CA GLN A 98 -17.90 -2.34 20.05
C GLN A 98 -18.48 -2.39 18.63
N ALA A 99 -19.02 -1.27 18.12
CA ALA A 99 -19.50 -1.20 16.74
C ALA A 99 -18.38 -1.44 15.73
N ALA A 100 -17.18 -0.89 15.95
CA ALA A 100 -16.02 -1.12 15.08
C ALA A 100 -15.56 -2.58 15.12
N ARG A 101 -15.57 -3.20 16.30
CA ARG A 101 -15.27 -4.64 16.46
C ARG A 101 -16.25 -5.50 15.67
N GLU A 102 -17.56 -5.26 15.81
CA GLU A 102 -18.61 -5.99 15.11
C GLU A 102 -18.56 -5.79 13.59
N SER A 103 -18.20 -4.59 13.14
CA SER A 103 -18.00 -4.29 11.73
C SER A 103 -16.64 -4.75 11.19
N GLY A 104 -15.76 -5.28 12.04
CA GLY A 104 -14.41 -5.68 11.64
C GLY A 104 -13.62 -4.52 11.01
N LEU A 105 -13.70 -3.33 11.60
CA LEU A 105 -12.91 -2.15 11.22
C LEU A 105 -11.84 -1.86 12.27
N ALA A 106 -10.66 -1.44 11.81
CA ALA A 106 -9.67 -0.87 12.70
C ALA A 106 -10.12 0.52 13.17
N LEU A 107 -10.05 0.76 14.48
CA LEU A 107 -10.42 2.03 15.09
C LEU A 107 -9.23 2.59 15.86
N PHE A 108 -8.84 3.81 15.51
CA PHE A 108 -7.74 4.54 16.13
C PHE A 108 -8.26 5.77 16.87
N GLU A 109 -7.71 6.05 18.04
CA GLU A 109 -7.91 7.30 18.78
C GLU A 109 -6.67 8.18 18.62
N LEU A 110 -6.87 9.38 18.08
CA LEU A 110 -5.82 10.37 17.84
C LEU A 110 -5.70 11.30 19.07
N PRO A 111 -4.48 11.75 19.40
CA PRO A 111 -4.28 12.71 20.49
C PRO A 111 -4.95 14.05 20.21
N MET A 112 -5.50 14.71 21.24
CA MET A 112 -6.27 15.97 21.08
C MET A 112 -5.44 17.17 20.61
N THR A 113 -4.11 17.02 20.59
CA THR A 113 -3.16 18.08 20.23
C THR A 113 -2.90 18.18 18.72
N VAL A 114 -3.43 17.26 17.90
CA VAL A 114 -3.11 17.20 16.47
C VAL A 114 -4.17 17.86 15.59
N SER A 115 -3.73 18.30 14.41
CA SER A 115 -4.62 18.77 13.35
C SER A 115 -4.96 17.60 12.41
N LEU A 116 -6.25 17.29 12.23
CA LEU A 116 -6.67 16.27 11.26
C LEU A 116 -6.19 16.57 9.84
N THR A 117 -6.16 17.84 9.42
CA THR A 117 -5.61 18.22 8.11
C THR A 117 -4.14 17.84 7.97
N GLN A 118 -3.35 17.95 9.04
CA GLN A 118 -1.94 17.54 9.00
C GLN A 118 -1.80 16.01 8.96
N VAL A 119 -2.62 15.29 9.74
CA VAL A 119 -2.66 13.83 9.72
C VAL A 119 -3.07 13.31 8.33
N GLU A 120 -4.12 13.87 7.74
CA GLU A 120 -4.59 13.55 6.39
C GLU A 120 -3.46 13.73 5.36
N ARG A 121 -2.77 14.87 5.40
CA ARG A 121 -1.64 15.16 4.50
C ARG A 121 -0.47 14.20 4.70
N ALA A 122 -0.17 13.81 5.95
CA ALA A 122 0.89 12.85 6.23
C ALA A 122 0.58 11.46 5.66
N ILE A 123 -0.68 11.01 5.80
CA ILE A 123 -1.14 9.74 5.23
C ILE A 123 -1.10 9.78 3.70
N ILE A 124 -1.65 10.83 3.08
CA ILE A 124 -1.62 11.02 1.63
C ILE A 124 -0.18 11.02 1.12
N ARG A 125 0.72 11.74 1.80
CA ARG A 125 2.14 11.77 1.44
C ARG A 125 2.77 10.37 1.51
N LEU A 126 2.53 9.59 2.57
CA LEU A 126 3.04 8.22 2.68
C LEU A 126 2.57 7.37 1.50
N ILE A 127 1.28 7.46 1.14
CA ILE A 127 0.68 6.69 0.04
C ILE A 127 1.28 7.11 -1.31
N VAL A 128 1.41 8.42 -1.55
CA VAL A 128 1.96 8.98 -2.79
C VAL A 128 3.46 8.71 -2.91
N ASP A 129 4.24 8.91 -1.84
CA ASP A 129 5.69 8.69 -1.84
C ASP A 129 6.02 7.20 -2.09
N ARG A 130 5.23 6.28 -1.53
CA ARG A 130 5.38 4.84 -1.79
C ARG A 130 5.03 4.47 -3.23
N SER A 131 4.01 5.10 -3.79
CA SER A 131 3.63 4.96 -5.21
C SER A 131 4.68 5.58 -6.14
N GLY A 132 5.30 6.69 -5.72
CA GLY A 132 6.36 7.41 -6.41
C GLY A 132 7.65 6.61 -6.47
N TYR A 133 8.06 5.98 -5.37
CA TYR A 133 9.26 5.13 -5.32
C TYR A 133 9.19 3.97 -6.32
N ILE A 134 8.03 3.31 -6.45
CA ILE A 134 7.83 2.23 -7.43
C ILE A 134 7.81 2.75 -8.87
N THR A 135 7.16 3.90 -9.10
CA THR A 135 7.08 4.52 -10.43
C THR A 135 8.46 4.96 -10.91
N GLN A 136 9.26 5.58 -10.03
CA GLN A 136 10.62 6.00 -10.33
C GLN A 136 11.53 4.80 -10.61
N ARG A 137 11.50 3.76 -9.76
CA ARG A 137 12.23 2.50 -9.99
C ARG A 137 11.86 1.85 -11.32
N SER A 138 10.58 1.87 -11.70
CA SER A 138 10.11 1.28 -12.95
C SER A 138 10.56 2.11 -14.16
N ALA A 139 10.53 3.44 -14.05
CA ALA A 139 10.99 4.35 -15.10
C ALA A 139 12.51 4.29 -15.29
N GLU A 140 13.27 4.17 -14.20
CA GLU A 140 14.73 3.95 -14.24
C GLU A 140 15.07 2.62 -14.91
N LEU A 141 14.39 1.53 -14.53
CA LEU A 141 14.55 0.23 -15.18
C LEU A 141 14.21 0.29 -16.67
N GLN A 142 13.09 0.91 -17.05
CA GLN A 142 12.70 1.06 -18.46
C GLN A 142 13.72 1.87 -19.26
N ARG A 143 14.27 2.96 -18.70
CA ARG A 143 15.33 3.75 -19.35
C ARG A 143 16.59 2.92 -19.52
N ASP A 144 17.02 2.19 -18.49
CA ASP A 144 18.22 1.36 -18.54
C ASP A 144 18.10 0.22 -19.57
N LEU A 145 16.93 -0.40 -19.67
CA LEU A 145 16.65 -1.45 -20.66
C LEU A 145 16.60 -0.89 -22.08
N ASN A 146 15.93 0.26 -22.28
CA ASN A 146 15.89 0.93 -23.58
C ASN A 146 17.29 1.40 -24.01
N GLN A 147 18.09 1.93 -23.09
CA GLN A 147 19.45 2.36 -23.39
C GLN A 147 20.36 1.17 -23.71
N ALA A 148 20.21 0.04 -23.01
CA ALA A 148 20.92 -1.19 -23.34
C ALA A 148 20.53 -1.75 -24.73
N ALA A 149 19.24 -1.71 -25.07
CA ALA A 149 18.74 -2.14 -26.38
C ALA A 149 19.19 -1.21 -27.52
N LEU A 150 19.20 0.12 -27.31
CA LEU A 150 19.58 1.11 -28.31
C LEU A 150 21.10 1.22 -28.53
N ASN A 151 21.91 0.89 -27.53
CA ASN A 151 23.38 0.92 -27.62
C ASN A 151 23.98 -0.31 -28.33
N GLY A 152 23.16 -1.15 -28.98
CA GLY A 152 23.61 -2.35 -29.68
C GLY A 152 24.06 -3.48 -28.75
N GLY A 153 23.77 -3.40 -27.45
CA GLY A 153 24.00 -4.47 -26.50
C GLY A 153 23.05 -5.62 -26.79
N GLY A 154 23.56 -6.74 -27.30
CA GLY A 154 22.76 -7.95 -27.49
C GLY A 154 22.07 -8.42 -26.20
N LEU A 155 21.16 -9.39 -26.33
CA LEU A 155 20.32 -9.91 -25.23
C LEU A 155 21.09 -10.16 -23.92
N GLY A 156 22.35 -10.56 -23.97
CA GLY A 156 23.22 -10.73 -22.79
C GLY A 156 23.38 -9.50 -21.89
N GLN A 157 23.52 -8.29 -22.42
CA GLN A 157 23.62 -7.07 -21.60
C GLN A 157 22.29 -6.72 -20.91
N ILE A 158 21.17 -7.00 -21.59
CA ILE A 158 19.83 -6.80 -21.04
C ILE A 158 19.61 -7.76 -19.85
N VAL A 159 19.98 -9.03 -20.00
CA VAL A 159 19.86 -10.02 -18.91
C VAL A 159 20.77 -9.68 -17.73
N GLN A 160 22.00 -9.20 -17.97
CA GLN A 160 22.91 -8.75 -16.91
C GLN A 160 22.35 -7.59 -16.09
N LYS A 161 21.79 -6.56 -16.74
CA LYS A 161 21.13 -5.44 -16.05
C LYS A 161 19.89 -5.90 -15.28
N LEU A 162 19.11 -6.81 -15.84
CA LEU A 162 17.96 -7.40 -15.16
C LEU A 162 18.37 -8.16 -13.90
N GLN A 163 19.37 -9.03 -13.95
CA GLN A 163 19.84 -9.77 -12.78
C GLN A 163 20.41 -8.84 -11.71
N ALA A 164 21.17 -7.81 -12.09
CA ALA A 164 21.66 -6.82 -11.14
C ALA A 164 20.51 -6.05 -10.45
N PHE A 165 19.38 -5.87 -11.15
CA PHE A 165 18.20 -5.21 -10.58
C PHE A 165 17.35 -6.14 -9.71
N VAL A 166 17.05 -7.36 -10.18
CA VAL A 166 16.19 -8.33 -9.46
C VAL A 166 16.93 -9.13 -8.40
N GLN A 167 18.27 -9.10 -8.40
CA GLN A 167 19.14 -9.87 -7.50
C GLN A 167 18.81 -11.38 -7.50
N GLN A 168 18.35 -11.89 -8.65
CA GLN A 168 17.96 -13.28 -8.88
C GLN A 168 18.45 -13.72 -10.28
N PRO A 169 18.67 -15.03 -10.51
CA PRO A 169 19.05 -15.54 -11.83
C PRO A 169 17.97 -15.23 -12.86
N VAL A 170 18.39 -14.84 -14.07
CA VAL A 170 17.47 -14.50 -15.16
C VAL A 170 17.82 -15.30 -16.41
N VAL A 171 16.80 -15.88 -17.03
CA VAL A 171 16.90 -16.63 -18.28
C VAL A 171 15.92 -16.02 -19.29
N LEU A 172 16.42 -15.69 -20.47
CA LEU A 172 15.60 -15.35 -21.64
C LEU A 172 15.48 -16.59 -22.53
N VAL A 173 14.24 -16.92 -22.88
CA VAL A 173 13.89 -18.06 -23.72
C VAL A 173 13.20 -17.52 -24.97
N SER A 174 13.61 -18.01 -26.14
CA SER A 174 12.96 -17.72 -27.41
C SER A 174 11.62 -18.45 -27.54
N ASP A 175 10.82 -18.06 -28.53
CA ASP A 175 9.52 -18.68 -28.82
C ASP A 175 9.62 -20.17 -29.16
N ASP A 176 10.76 -20.62 -29.67
CA ASP A 176 11.12 -22.02 -29.94
C ASP A 176 11.59 -22.81 -28.71
N GLY A 177 11.57 -22.19 -27.52
CA GLY A 177 11.98 -22.83 -26.27
C GLY A 177 13.50 -22.87 -26.04
N ARG A 178 14.31 -22.28 -26.91
CA ARG A 178 15.78 -22.23 -26.74
C ARG A 178 16.18 -21.10 -25.79
N VAL A 179 17.16 -21.36 -24.93
CA VAL A 179 17.76 -20.32 -24.08
C VAL A 179 18.57 -19.36 -24.95
N SER A 180 18.15 -18.11 -24.98
CA SER A 180 18.77 -17.05 -25.79
C SER A 180 19.81 -16.25 -25.01
N ALA A 181 19.65 -16.16 -23.70
CA ALA A 181 20.63 -15.59 -22.77
C ALA A 181 20.31 -16.02 -21.34
N ALA A 182 21.34 -16.17 -20.50
CA ALA A 182 21.18 -16.44 -19.08
C ALA A 182 22.29 -15.77 -18.27
N VAL A 183 21.98 -15.37 -17.03
CA VAL A 183 22.97 -14.84 -16.09
C VAL A 183 22.57 -15.15 -14.64
N GLY A 184 23.56 -15.28 -13.75
CA GLY A 184 23.33 -15.64 -12.35
C GLY A 184 22.95 -17.10 -12.13
N LEU A 185 22.97 -17.91 -13.18
CA LEU A 185 23.06 -19.36 -13.04
C LEU A 185 24.54 -19.67 -12.80
N ASP A 186 24.89 -20.09 -11.58
CA ASP A 186 26.23 -20.61 -11.34
C ASP A 186 26.45 -21.77 -12.31
N ALA A 187 27.57 -21.72 -13.05
CA ALA A 187 28.01 -22.78 -13.93
C ALA A 187 28.46 -23.98 -13.07
N GLY A 188 27.49 -24.68 -12.48
CA GLY A 188 27.66 -26.03 -12.03
C GLY A 188 27.68 -26.95 -13.25
N THR A 189 28.90 -27.33 -13.66
CA THR A 189 29.24 -28.45 -14.56
C THR A 189 29.28 -28.15 -16.06
N SER A 190 30.34 -27.49 -16.50
CA SER A 190 30.81 -27.49 -17.89
C SER A 190 31.45 -28.84 -18.34
N GLU A 191 31.14 -29.99 -17.72
CA GLU A 191 31.79 -31.27 -18.03
C GLU A 191 30.88 -32.50 -18.32
N GLN A 192 29.55 -32.37 -18.43
CA GLN A 192 28.68 -33.56 -18.61
C GLN A 192 27.74 -33.58 -19.83
N HIS A 193 27.92 -32.70 -20.83
CA HIS A 193 27.08 -32.68 -22.04
C HIS A 193 27.67 -33.40 -23.26
N GLN A 194 28.50 -34.43 -23.05
CA GLN A 194 28.96 -35.33 -24.11
C GLN A 194 28.56 -36.80 -23.88
N GLN A 195 27.53 -37.08 -23.07
CA GLN A 195 27.12 -38.46 -22.78
C GLN A 195 25.63 -38.79 -22.96
N ILE A 196 24.83 -37.90 -23.56
CA ILE A 196 23.38 -38.15 -23.78
C ILE A 196 23.02 -38.35 -25.27
N LEU A 197 24.01 -38.43 -26.17
CA LEU A 197 23.77 -38.70 -27.61
C LEU A 197 24.28 -40.07 -28.11
N GLU A 198 24.77 -40.95 -27.24
CA GLU A 198 25.15 -42.33 -27.59
C GLU A 198 24.42 -43.38 -26.75
N SER A 199 23.10 -43.25 -26.58
CA SER A 199 22.26 -44.34 -26.07
C SER A 199 20.89 -44.33 -26.74
#